data_AF-A0A1Y3ECX2-F1
#
_entry.id   AF-A0A1Y3ECX2-F1
#
_cell.length_a   1.000
_cell.length_b   1.000
_cell.length_c   1.000
_cell.angle_alpha   90.00
_cell.angle_beta   90.00
_cell.angle_gamma   90.00
#
_symmetry.space_group_name_H-M   'P 1'
#
loop_
_entity.id
_entity.type
_entity.pdbx_description
1 polymer ?
#
loop_
_entity_poly.entity_id
_entity_poly.type
_entity_poly.pdbx_seq_one_letter_code
_entity_poly.pdbx_strand_id
1 'polypeptide(L)'
;MYRNWNEVEQKLTARSVLQRFSSATGLVVANAVVEELVHQSVTHAAAILTDTELKWCLEVINYALSLSLNSNYAIISKGVHLCCDWLTCVSKTPQPGLPNPLKDRPIFYGTEILTYLHRLFSFQWIHGSNSPESAIRRVRECERTLIQIRHIVPLLRDDLQAEMFPEILKFLLNVCQSLLAFPFEI
;
A
#
# COMPACT_ATOMS: atom_id res chain seq x y z
N MET A 1 -19.34 14.81 -10.52
CA MET A 1 -18.41 14.78 -9.37
C MET A 1 -18.28 13.39 -8.71
N TYR A 2 -19.18 12.42 -8.95
CA TYR A 2 -19.12 11.07 -8.37
C TYR A 2 -18.62 9.94 -9.31
N ARG A 3 -18.34 10.21 -10.60
CA ARG A 3 -17.92 9.14 -11.55
C ARG A 3 -16.58 8.49 -11.19
N ASN A 4 -15.67 9.23 -10.56
CA ASN A 4 -14.32 8.75 -10.28
C ASN A 4 -14.24 7.85 -9.03
N TRP A 5 -15.32 7.74 -8.24
CA TRP A 5 -15.37 6.82 -7.09
C TRP A 5 -15.38 5.36 -7.53
N ASN A 6 -16.16 5.05 -8.57
CA ASN A 6 -16.20 3.72 -9.16
C ASN A 6 -14.86 3.31 -9.78
N GLU A 7 -14.04 4.26 -10.25
CA GLU A 7 -12.70 3.98 -10.81
C GLU A 7 -11.69 3.60 -9.72
N VAL A 8 -11.75 4.25 -8.54
CA VAL A 8 -10.94 3.87 -7.38
C VAL A 8 -11.35 2.49 -6.88
N GLU A 9 -12.65 2.22 -6.78
CA GLU A 9 -13.16 0.91 -6.40
C GLU A 9 -12.80 -0.17 -7.44
N GLN A 10 -12.86 0.14 -8.75
CA GLN A 10 -12.42 -0.76 -9.81
C GLN A 10 -10.90 -1.03 -9.80
N LYS A 11 -10.06 -0.03 -9.52
CA LYS A 11 -8.61 -0.22 -9.32
C LYS A 11 -8.31 -1.05 -8.06
N LEU A 12 -9.06 -0.84 -6.98
CA LEU A 12 -9.06 -1.71 -5.80
C LEU A 12 -9.56 -3.13 -6.13
N THR A 13 -10.25 -3.35 -7.25
CA THR A 13 -10.61 -4.70 -7.75
C THR A 13 -9.65 -5.26 -8.79
N ALA A 14 -8.54 -4.58 -9.14
CA ALA A 14 -7.48 -5.19 -9.95
C ALA A 14 -6.88 -6.35 -9.15
N ARG A 15 -7.38 -7.56 -9.44
CA ARG A 15 -7.01 -8.81 -8.79
C ARG A 15 -5.63 -9.21 -9.30
N SER A 16 -4.65 -9.24 -8.41
CA SER A 16 -3.33 -9.82 -8.69
C SER A 16 -3.50 -11.19 -9.35
N VAL A 17 -2.66 -11.50 -10.35
CA VAL A 17 -2.65 -12.82 -10.99
C VAL A 17 -2.46 -13.94 -9.97
N LEU A 18 -1.82 -13.65 -8.82
CA LEU A 18 -1.67 -14.58 -7.70
C LEU A 18 -3.01 -15.12 -7.16
N GLN A 19 -4.10 -14.37 -7.29
CA GLN A 19 -5.45 -14.82 -6.89
C GLN A 19 -6.02 -15.92 -7.81
N ARG A 20 -5.41 -16.18 -8.97
CA ARG A 20 -5.79 -17.29 -9.86
C ARG A 20 -5.15 -18.62 -9.47
N PHE A 21 -4.21 -18.60 -8.53
CA PHE A 21 -3.55 -19.80 -8.00
C PHE A 21 -4.11 -20.20 -6.64
N SER A 22 -3.67 -21.35 -6.13
CA SER A 22 -4.00 -21.74 -4.76
C SER A 22 -3.46 -20.71 -3.76
N SER A 23 -4.16 -20.54 -2.63
CA SER A 23 -3.72 -19.63 -1.55
C SER A 23 -2.29 -19.94 -1.08
N ALA A 24 -1.93 -21.22 -0.98
CA ALA A 24 -0.59 -21.66 -0.62
C ALA A 24 0.46 -21.19 -1.63
N THR A 25 0.20 -21.37 -2.94
CA THR A 25 1.10 -20.91 -4.01
C THR A 25 1.26 -19.40 -3.99
N GLY A 26 0.15 -18.66 -3.94
CA GLY A 26 0.17 -17.20 -3.92
C GLY A 26 0.95 -16.67 -2.70
N LEU A 27 0.78 -17.29 -1.54
CA LEU A 27 1.50 -16.93 -0.32
C LEU A 27 3.02 -17.17 -0.45
N VAL A 28 3.44 -18.31 -0.99
CA VAL A 28 4.87 -18.61 -1.19
C VAL A 28 5.52 -17.60 -2.12
N VAL A 29 4.89 -17.30 -3.25
CA VAL A 29 5.40 -16.32 -4.22
C VAL A 29 5.47 -14.93 -3.60
N ALA A 30 4.39 -14.50 -2.93
CA ALA A 30 4.36 -13.19 -2.31
C ALA A 30 5.45 -13.03 -1.24
N ASN A 31 5.66 -14.04 -0.39
CA ASN A 31 6.74 -13.98 0.61
C ASN A 31 8.11 -13.84 -0.06
N ALA A 32 8.44 -14.73 -1.00
CA ALA A 32 9.76 -14.71 -1.65
C ALA A 32 10.05 -13.36 -2.33
N VAL A 33 9.07 -12.82 -3.05
CA VAL A 33 9.24 -11.54 -3.76
C VAL A 33 9.31 -10.37 -2.79
N VAL A 34 8.41 -10.28 -1.80
CA VAL A 34 8.41 -9.17 -0.84
C VAL A 34 9.70 -9.16 -0.01
N GLU A 35 10.19 -10.32 0.43
CA GLU A 35 11.47 -10.42 1.13
C GLU A 35 12.65 -9.91 0.28
N GLU A 36 12.71 -10.32 -0.99
CA GLU A 36 13.74 -9.87 -1.92
C GLU A 36 13.67 -8.36 -2.17
N LEU A 37 12.46 -7.80 -2.32
CA LEU A 37 12.27 -6.36 -2.48
C LEU A 37 12.69 -5.58 -1.23
N VAL A 38 12.43 -6.09 -0.04
CA VAL A 38 12.91 -5.48 1.21
C VAL A 38 14.44 -5.50 1.23
N HIS A 39 15.07 -6.62 0.87
CA HIS A 39 16.52 -6.73 0.78
C HIS A 39 17.12 -5.72 -0.20
N GLN A 40 16.51 -5.55 -1.39
CA GLN A 40 16.94 -4.56 -2.38
C GLN A 40 16.76 -3.12 -1.90
N SER A 41 15.68 -2.82 -1.17
CA SER A 41 15.45 -1.50 -0.56
C SER A 41 16.55 -1.14 0.45
N VAL A 42 16.89 -2.08 1.35
CA VAL A 42 17.90 -1.90 2.41
C VAL A 42 19.32 -1.79 1.83
N THR A 43 19.63 -2.58 0.80
CA THR A 43 20.95 -2.57 0.15
C THR A 43 21.09 -1.48 -0.92
N HIS A 44 20.02 -0.74 -1.20
CA HIS A 44 19.91 0.23 -2.29
C HIS A 44 20.28 -0.34 -3.67
N ALA A 45 20.12 -1.65 -3.84
CA ALA A 45 20.45 -2.40 -5.05
C ALA A 45 19.21 -2.58 -5.94
N ALA A 46 18.53 -1.48 -6.30
CA ALA A 46 17.32 -1.55 -7.12
C ALA A 46 17.60 -2.22 -8.47
N ALA A 47 17.12 -3.44 -8.63
CA ALA A 47 17.23 -4.23 -9.86
C ALA A 47 16.05 -3.99 -10.82
N ILE A 48 14.99 -3.30 -10.38
CA ILE A 48 13.80 -3.02 -11.18
C ILE A 48 14.10 -1.88 -12.15
N LEU A 49 14.15 -2.20 -13.45
CA LEU A 49 14.56 -1.27 -14.51
C LEU A 49 13.37 -0.84 -15.38
N THR A 50 12.31 -1.62 -15.44
CA THR A 50 11.20 -1.41 -16.38
C THR A 50 9.83 -1.22 -15.70
N ASP A 51 8.93 -0.48 -16.36
CA ASP A 51 7.55 -0.24 -15.91
C ASP A 51 6.78 -1.57 -15.71
N THR A 52 7.05 -2.56 -16.57
CA THR A 52 6.45 -3.91 -16.48
C THR A 52 6.90 -4.68 -15.25
N GLU A 53 8.20 -4.69 -14.94
CA GLU A 53 8.73 -5.32 -13.72
C GLU A 53 8.14 -4.67 -12.46
N LEU A 54 8.12 -3.33 -12.42
CA LEU A 54 7.58 -2.61 -11.26
C LEU A 54 6.09 -2.89 -11.07
N LYS A 55 5.30 -2.90 -12.15
CA LYS A 55 3.87 -3.23 -12.10
C LYS A 55 3.64 -4.64 -11.56
N TRP A 56 4.43 -5.61 -12.00
CA TRP A 56 4.34 -6.97 -11.48
C TRP A 56 4.68 -7.04 -9.98
N CYS A 57 5.74 -6.37 -9.54
CA CYS A 57 6.07 -6.28 -8.11
C CYS A 57 4.93 -5.62 -7.30
N LEU A 58 4.35 -4.54 -7.82
CA LEU A 58 3.19 -3.86 -7.24
C LEU A 58 1.96 -4.79 -7.15
N GLU A 59 1.68 -5.61 -8.17
CA GLU A 59 0.62 -6.63 -8.11
C GLU A 59 0.87 -7.69 -7.03
N VAL A 60 2.12 -8.08 -6.82
CA VAL A 60 2.49 -9.03 -5.75
C VAL A 60 2.34 -8.39 -4.37
N ILE A 61 2.78 -7.14 -4.19
CA ILE A 61 2.58 -6.39 -2.94
C ILE A 61 1.07 -6.20 -2.68
N ASN A 62 0.28 -5.84 -3.69
CA ASN A 62 -1.17 -5.71 -3.59
C ASN A 62 -1.83 -7.03 -3.17
N TYR A 63 -1.36 -8.18 -3.68
CA TYR A 63 -1.79 -9.49 -3.19
C TYR A 63 -1.46 -9.68 -1.72
N ALA A 64 -0.22 -9.39 -1.30
CA ALA A 64 0.19 -9.51 0.10
C ALA A 64 -0.71 -8.67 1.02
N LEU A 65 -1.00 -7.41 0.65
CA LEU A 65 -1.88 -6.51 1.40
C LEU A 65 -3.35 -6.95 1.44
N SER A 66 -3.76 -7.84 0.53
CA SER A 66 -5.12 -8.44 0.53
C SER A 66 -5.25 -9.64 1.46
N LEU A 67 -4.14 -10.16 2.00
CA LEU A 67 -4.15 -11.32 2.91
C LEU A 67 -4.77 -10.97 4.27
N SER A 68 -5.25 -12.00 4.97
CA SER A 68 -5.69 -11.84 6.36
C SER A 68 -4.50 -11.54 7.26
N LEU A 69 -4.52 -10.39 7.94
CA LEU A 69 -3.41 -9.92 8.77
C LEU A 69 -3.16 -10.79 10.01
N ASN A 70 -4.15 -11.53 10.51
CA ASN A 70 -3.98 -12.37 11.70
C ASN A 70 -2.92 -13.47 11.47
N SER A 71 -2.89 -14.06 10.28
CA SER A 71 -1.95 -15.13 9.92
C SER A 71 -0.77 -14.64 9.08
N ASN A 72 -0.85 -13.44 8.49
CA ASN A 72 0.13 -12.94 7.51
C ASN A 72 0.73 -11.57 7.89
N TYR A 73 0.76 -11.23 9.19
CA TYR A 73 1.23 -9.93 9.67
C TYR A 73 2.62 -9.55 9.14
N ALA A 74 3.58 -10.49 9.15
CA ALA A 74 4.97 -10.21 8.77
C ALA A 74 5.11 -9.73 7.32
N ILE A 75 4.51 -10.46 6.36
CA ILE A 75 4.56 -10.09 4.94
C ILE A 75 3.77 -8.81 4.66
N ILE A 76 2.61 -8.61 5.32
CA ILE A 76 1.82 -7.39 5.16
C ILE A 76 2.60 -6.18 5.66
N SER A 77 3.21 -6.24 6.85
CA SER A 77 3.99 -5.14 7.39
C SER A 77 5.18 -4.79 6.50
N LYS A 78 5.87 -5.80 5.93
CA LYS A 78 6.91 -5.59 4.92
C LYS A 78 6.39 -4.92 3.66
N GLY A 79 5.24 -5.35 3.15
CA GLY A 79 4.58 -4.73 1.99
C GLY A 79 4.17 -3.28 2.24
N VAL A 80 3.63 -2.97 3.43
CA VAL A 80 3.28 -1.60 3.84
C VAL A 80 4.52 -0.73 3.90
N HIS A 81 5.61 -1.20 4.52
CA HIS A 81 6.87 -0.45 4.57
C HIS A 81 7.44 -0.19 3.18
N LEU A 82 7.48 -1.19 2.30
CA LEU A 82 7.91 -1.01 0.91
C LEU A 82 7.05 0.03 0.17
N CYS A 83 5.73 -0.02 0.34
CA CYS A 83 4.83 0.99 -0.23
C CYS A 83 5.14 2.39 0.30
N CYS A 84 5.35 2.56 1.60
CA CYS A 84 5.71 3.86 2.19
C CYS A 84 7.06 4.36 1.65
N ASP A 85 8.07 3.50 1.55
CA ASP A 85 9.37 3.84 0.97
C ASP A 85 9.23 4.27 -0.48
N TRP A 86 8.48 3.51 -1.29
CA TRP A 86 8.27 3.82 -2.70
C TRP A 86 7.42 5.08 -2.93
N LEU A 87 6.49 5.38 -2.02
CA LEU A 87 5.69 6.61 -2.05
C LEU A 87 6.57 7.86 -1.93
N THR A 88 7.78 7.75 -1.37
CA THR A 88 8.72 8.88 -1.36
C THR A 88 9.17 9.34 -2.75
N CYS A 89 8.85 8.61 -3.84
CA CYS A 89 9.07 9.08 -5.22
C CYS A 89 8.41 10.44 -5.54
N VAL A 90 7.37 10.83 -4.80
CA VAL A 90 6.71 12.13 -4.93
C VAL A 90 7.31 13.22 -4.03
N SER A 91 8.29 12.89 -3.19
CA SER A 91 8.91 13.82 -2.25
C SER A 91 10.18 14.47 -2.82
N LYS A 92 10.59 15.60 -2.23
CA LYS A 92 11.84 16.33 -2.52
C LYS A 92 13.07 15.52 -2.11
N THR A 93 12.91 14.57 -1.20
CA THR A 93 13.95 13.71 -0.65
C THR A 93 13.49 12.25 -0.76
N PRO A 94 13.49 11.68 -1.98
CA PRO A 94 13.11 10.29 -2.17
C PRO A 94 14.08 9.35 -1.44
N GLN A 95 13.59 8.18 -1.03
CA GLN A 95 14.43 7.13 -0.47
C GLN A 95 15.57 6.77 -1.46
N PRO A 96 16.79 6.49 -0.98
CA PRO A 96 17.85 6.02 -1.86
C PRO A 96 17.49 4.65 -2.46
N GLY A 97 17.93 4.41 -3.70
CA GLY A 97 17.71 3.12 -4.35
C GLY A 97 16.26 2.89 -4.80
N LEU A 98 15.46 3.93 -5.06
CA LEU A 98 14.16 3.71 -5.71
C LEU A 98 14.32 3.16 -7.14
N PRO A 99 13.46 2.20 -7.55
CA PRO A 99 13.28 1.78 -8.94
C PRO A 99 13.15 2.96 -9.92
N ASN A 100 13.72 2.84 -11.12
CA ASN A 100 13.66 3.90 -12.14
C ASN A 100 12.22 4.28 -12.54
N PRO A 101 11.30 3.33 -12.77
CA PRO A 101 9.95 3.71 -13.20
C PRO A 101 9.18 4.56 -12.17
N LEU A 102 9.49 4.43 -10.86
CA LEU A 102 8.93 5.31 -9.83
C LEU A 102 9.37 6.77 -10.00
N LYS A 103 10.61 6.98 -10.43
CA LYS A 103 11.16 8.32 -10.69
C LYS A 103 10.60 8.91 -11.97
N ASP A 104 10.40 8.07 -12.98
CA ASP A 104 9.90 8.47 -14.30
C ASP A 104 8.40 8.84 -14.26
N ARG A 105 7.60 8.13 -13.45
CA ARG A 105 6.14 8.32 -13.37
C ARG A 105 5.64 8.43 -11.91
N PRO A 106 6.12 9.43 -11.16
CA PRO A 106 5.93 9.54 -9.71
C PRO A 106 4.47 9.72 -9.32
N ILE A 107 3.69 10.50 -10.10
CA ILE A 107 2.27 10.73 -9.82
C ILE A 107 1.48 9.43 -10.01
N PHE A 108 1.67 8.77 -11.16
CA PHE A 108 0.99 7.52 -11.47
C PHE A 108 1.22 6.46 -10.39
N TYR A 109 2.48 6.20 -10.05
CA TYR A 109 2.81 5.18 -9.06
C TYR A 109 2.47 5.63 -7.63
N GLY A 110 2.60 6.91 -7.30
CA GLY A 110 2.18 7.45 -6.01
C GLY A 110 0.68 7.23 -5.76
N THR A 111 -0.16 7.50 -6.76
CA THR A 111 -1.60 7.24 -6.68
C THR A 111 -1.93 5.75 -6.56
N GLU A 112 -1.25 4.88 -7.31
CA GLU A 112 -1.42 3.43 -7.19
C GLU A 112 -1.03 2.92 -5.79
N ILE A 113 0.10 3.39 -5.25
CA ILE A 113 0.56 3.03 -3.91
C ILE A 113 -0.45 3.46 -2.84
N LEU A 114 -0.96 4.69 -2.90
CA LEU A 114 -2.02 5.16 -1.99
C LEU A 114 -3.27 4.27 -2.07
N THR A 115 -3.65 3.87 -3.27
CA THR A 115 -4.77 2.95 -3.48
C THR A 115 -4.52 1.60 -2.80
N TYR A 116 -3.31 1.05 -2.87
CA TYR A 116 -3.01 -0.23 -2.23
C TYR A 116 -2.95 -0.13 -0.71
N LEU A 117 -2.38 0.95 -0.18
CA LEU A 117 -2.34 1.23 1.25
C LEU A 117 -3.76 1.37 1.84
N HIS A 118 -4.75 1.82 1.06
CA HIS A 118 -6.14 1.94 1.53
C HIS A 118 -6.74 0.58 1.96
N ARG A 119 -6.28 -0.53 1.37
CA ARG A 119 -6.72 -1.87 1.79
C ARG A 119 -6.44 -2.17 3.25
N LEU A 120 -5.38 -1.60 3.82
CA LEU A 120 -5.04 -1.74 5.23
C LEU A 120 -6.18 -1.24 6.14
N PHE A 121 -7.06 -0.37 5.63
CA PHE A 121 -8.15 0.26 6.36
C PHE A 121 -9.52 -0.31 6.00
N SER A 122 -9.61 -1.14 4.96
CA SER A 122 -10.88 -1.71 4.46
C SER A 122 -11.30 -3.00 5.15
N PHE A 123 -10.67 -3.38 6.27
CA PHE A 123 -10.97 -4.64 6.93
C PHE A 123 -12.28 -4.57 7.74
N GLN A 124 -13.14 -5.55 7.53
CA GLN A 124 -14.30 -5.79 8.39
C GLN A 124 -13.80 -6.33 9.74
N TRP A 125 -13.99 -5.57 10.82
CA TRP A 125 -13.83 -6.09 12.17
C TRP A 125 -14.94 -7.12 12.42
N ILE A 126 -14.67 -8.38 12.08
CA ILE A 126 -15.58 -9.47 12.40
C ILE A 126 -15.52 -9.67 13.92
N HIS A 127 -16.55 -9.21 14.62
CA HIS A 127 -16.74 -9.41 16.06
C HIS A 127 -16.51 -10.90 16.41
N GLY A 128 -15.68 -11.14 17.43
CA GLY A 128 -15.42 -12.49 17.95
C GLY A 128 -14.39 -13.33 17.16
N SER A 129 -13.87 -12.87 16.01
CA SER A 129 -12.86 -13.64 15.24
C SER A 129 -11.41 -13.20 15.45
N ASN A 130 -11.21 -12.00 16.01
CA ASN A 130 -9.89 -11.41 16.20
C ASN A 130 -9.49 -11.48 17.67
N SER A 131 -8.31 -12.02 17.97
CA SER A 131 -7.74 -11.90 19.31
C SER A 131 -7.44 -10.41 19.62
N PRO A 132 -7.54 -9.97 20.88
CA PRO A 132 -7.18 -8.60 21.27
C PRO A 132 -5.78 -8.18 20.78
N GLU A 133 -4.83 -9.11 20.77
CA GLU A 133 -3.47 -8.86 20.27
C GLU A 133 -3.44 -8.57 18.76
N SER A 134 -4.21 -9.31 17.96
CA SER A 134 -4.29 -9.10 16.52
C SER A 134 -4.89 -7.74 16.18
N ALA A 135 -5.90 -7.31 16.95
CA ALA A 135 -6.51 -5.98 16.86
C ALA A 135 -5.49 -4.86 17.14
N ILE A 136 -4.72 -4.97 18.23
CA ILE A 136 -3.69 -3.99 18.59
C ILE A 136 -2.62 -3.90 17.49
N ARG A 137 -2.17 -5.03 16.94
CA ARG A 137 -1.21 -5.05 15.83
C ARG A 137 -1.75 -4.32 14.60
N ARG A 138 -3.04 -4.51 14.27
CA ARG A 138 -3.68 -3.80 13.14
C ARG A 138 -3.67 -2.29 13.35
N VAL A 139 -4.15 -1.83 14.51
CA VAL A 139 -4.22 -0.40 14.82
C VAL A 139 -2.84 0.25 14.72
N ARG A 140 -1.80 -0.42 15.23
CA ARG A 140 -0.41 0.06 15.13
C ARG A 140 0.07 0.20 13.69
N GLU A 141 -0.24 -0.75 12.80
CA GLU A 141 0.15 -0.62 11.38
C GLU A 141 -0.62 0.49 10.67
N CYS A 142 -1.91 0.63 10.93
CA CYS A 142 -2.73 1.73 10.42
C CYS A 142 -2.16 3.08 10.86
N GLU A 143 -1.88 3.23 12.15
CA GLU A 143 -1.31 4.44 12.75
C GLU A 143 0.06 4.76 12.13
N ARG A 144 0.96 3.78 12.06
CA ARG A 144 2.28 3.94 11.43
C ARG A 144 2.17 4.41 9.99
N THR A 145 1.28 3.80 9.20
CA THR A 145 1.06 4.17 7.80
C THR A 145 0.59 5.62 7.67
N LEU A 146 -0.39 6.03 8.49
CA LEU A 146 -0.87 7.42 8.50
C LEU A 146 0.21 8.40 8.93
N ILE A 147 1.02 8.04 9.93
CA ILE A 147 2.16 8.85 10.36
C ILE A 147 3.15 9.01 9.21
N GLN A 148 3.52 7.94 8.49
CA GLN A 148 4.45 8.03 7.35
C GLN A 148 3.90 8.93 6.24
N ILE A 149 2.63 8.75 5.86
CA ILE A 149 1.99 9.60 4.84
C ILE A 149 1.99 11.08 5.29
N ARG A 150 1.67 11.35 6.56
CA ARG A 150 1.73 12.70 7.12
C ARG A 150 3.12 13.34 7.01
N HIS A 151 4.19 12.56 7.17
CA HIS A 151 5.55 13.07 7.00
C HIS A 151 5.91 13.34 5.53
N ILE A 152 5.32 12.62 4.58
CA ILE A 152 5.55 12.82 3.14
C ILE A 152 4.88 14.10 2.64
N VAL A 153 3.68 14.45 3.13
CA VAL A 153 2.91 15.63 2.68
C VAL A 153 3.73 16.94 2.65
N PRO A 154 4.41 17.38 3.73
CA PRO A 154 5.20 18.61 3.69
C PRO A 154 6.46 18.49 2.81
N LEU A 155 6.87 17.27 2.48
CA LEU A 155 8.03 16.98 1.65
C LEU A 155 7.67 16.80 0.18
N LEU A 156 6.41 16.96 -0.24
CA LEU A 156 6.02 16.81 -1.65
C LEU A 156 6.81 17.78 -2.54
N ARG A 157 7.24 17.29 -3.71
CA ARG A 157 7.87 18.14 -4.72
C ARG A 157 6.89 19.20 -5.21
N ASP A 158 7.37 20.43 -5.39
CA ASP A 158 6.53 21.58 -5.70
C ASP A 158 5.82 21.43 -7.05
N ASP A 159 6.46 20.77 -8.03
CA ASP A 159 5.90 20.44 -9.35
C ASP A 159 4.79 19.38 -9.30
N LEU A 160 4.74 18.54 -8.25
CA LEU A 160 3.77 17.46 -8.13
C LEU A 160 2.63 17.75 -7.16
N GLN A 161 2.76 18.78 -6.31
CA GLN A 161 1.80 19.08 -5.24
C GLN A 161 0.37 19.25 -5.75
N ALA A 162 0.18 19.95 -6.87
CA ALA A 162 -1.15 20.23 -7.43
C ALA A 162 -1.92 18.95 -7.78
N GLU A 163 -1.22 17.90 -8.19
CA GLU A 163 -1.82 16.61 -8.57
C GLU A 163 -1.84 15.61 -7.42
N MET A 164 -0.77 15.55 -6.61
CA MET A 164 -0.66 14.57 -5.52
C MET A 164 -1.47 14.93 -4.28
N PHE A 165 -1.63 16.22 -3.96
CA PHE A 165 -2.37 16.64 -2.78
C PHE A 165 -3.85 16.20 -2.82
N PRO A 166 -4.59 16.37 -3.93
CA PRO A 166 -5.92 15.78 -4.07
C PRO A 166 -5.97 14.27 -3.89
N GLU A 167 -4.99 13.52 -4.39
CA GLU A 167 -4.95 12.06 -4.25
C GLU A 167 -4.72 11.63 -2.80
N ILE A 168 -3.85 12.32 -2.06
CA ILE A 168 -3.64 12.08 -0.63
C ILE A 168 -4.91 12.43 0.17
N LEU A 169 -5.59 13.54 -0.15
CA LEU A 169 -6.86 13.89 0.49
C LEU A 169 -7.94 12.84 0.22
N LYS A 170 -8.08 12.37 -1.02
CA LYS A 170 -9.00 11.28 -1.38
C LYS A 170 -8.70 10.03 -0.56
N PHE A 171 -7.42 9.65 -0.47
CA PHE A 171 -6.98 8.54 0.36
C PHE A 171 -7.40 8.72 1.83
N LEU A 172 -7.11 9.88 2.43
CA LEU A 172 -7.45 10.14 3.84
C LEU A 172 -8.97 10.11 4.09
N LEU A 173 -9.77 10.68 3.17
CA LEU A 173 -11.23 10.63 3.26
C LEU A 173 -11.75 9.20 3.18
N ASN A 174 -11.21 8.38 2.27
CA ASN A 174 -11.56 6.97 2.15
C ASN A 174 -11.16 6.16 3.39
N VAL A 175 -10.00 6.47 3.99
CA VAL A 175 -9.59 5.88 5.27
C VAL A 175 -10.58 6.27 6.38
N CYS A 176 -10.91 7.55 6.51
CA CYS A 176 -11.90 8.02 7.49
C CYS A 176 -13.24 7.32 7.31
N GLN A 177 -13.75 7.22 6.08
CA GLN A 177 -14.98 6.50 5.80
C GLN A 177 -14.88 5.03 6.21
N SER A 178 -13.76 4.35 5.92
CA SER A 178 -13.60 2.93 6.26
C SER A 178 -13.53 2.71 7.78
N LEU A 179 -12.86 3.61 8.50
CA LEU A 179 -12.77 3.56 9.97
C LEU A 179 -14.09 3.93 10.66
N LEU A 180 -14.85 4.88 10.10
CA LEU A 180 -16.12 5.37 10.66
C LEU A 180 -17.34 4.56 10.22
N ALA A 181 -17.28 3.84 9.09
CA ALA A 181 -18.34 2.94 8.65
C ALA A 181 -18.48 1.69 9.54
N PHE A 182 -17.59 1.53 10.52
CA PHE A 182 -17.74 0.51 11.53
C PHE A 182 -18.86 0.90 12.51
N PRO A 183 -19.85 0.01 12.76
CA PRO A 183 -20.84 0.28 13.78
C PRO A 183 -20.14 0.36 15.14
N PHE A 184 -20.15 1.56 15.74
CA PHE A 184 -19.91 1.71 17.18
C PHE A 184 -21.13 1.17 17.93
N GLU A 185 -21.40 -0.14 17.85
CA GLU A 185 -22.30 -0.77 18.82
C GLU A 185 -21.50 -0.98 20.11
N ILE A 186 -21.69 -0.02 21.01
CA ILE A 186 -21.26 -0.04 22.43
C ILE A 186 -22.17 -0.99 23.20
#